data_AF-A0A9P8KPW4-F1
#
_entry.id   AF-A0A9P8KPW4-F1
#
_cell.length_a   1.000
_cell.length_b   1.000
_cell.length_c   1.000
_cell.angle_alpha   90.00
_cell.angle_beta   90.00
_cell.angle_gamma   90.00
#
_symmetry.space_group_name_H-M   'P 1'
#
loop_
_entity.id
_entity.type
_entity.pdbx_description
1 polymer ?
#
loop_
_entity_poly.entity_id
_entity_poly.type
_entity_poly.pdbx_seq_one_letter_code
_entity_poly.pdbx_strand_id
1 'polypeptide(L)'
;MNGHAPNLQPGLDDYRQFTSILLRINAHLDRLDERMNAAEARATTNEQRVAAHLDRLDERMAAAEARATANEQRTAALHIRIMAMANNLDRRAQNAACCQFFKSPLTALAPLVDLRTGHEILGFPTTLAELSQLDEATARSILDALEVRHEERDWAGVIELLRYHAYYKYA
;
A
#
# COMPACT_ATOMS: atom_id res chain seq x y z
N MET A 1 94.19 -57.88 -23.19
CA MET A 1 93.62 -57.13 -22.06
C MET A 1 92.48 -56.28 -22.62
N ASN A 2 91.23 -56.72 -22.41
CA ASN A 2 90.04 -56.08 -22.97
C ASN A 2 89.55 -55.00 -22.00
N GLY A 3 89.64 -53.73 -22.42
CA GLY A 3 89.08 -52.59 -21.68
C GLY A 3 87.60 -52.42 -22.01
N HIS A 4 86.73 -52.73 -21.06
CA HIS A 4 85.31 -52.38 -21.09
C HIS A 4 85.18 -50.88 -20.81
N ALA A 5 84.80 -50.09 -21.81
CA ALA A 5 84.50 -48.67 -21.64
C ALA A 5 83.16 -48.52 -20.88
N PRO A 6 83.09 -47.69 -19.83
CA PRO A 6 81.85 -47.47 -19.09
C PRO A 6 80.88 -46.65 -19.95
N ASN A 7 79.64 -47.12 -20.01
CA ASN A 7 78.56 -46.54 -20.80
C ASN A 7 78.14 -45.17 -20.21
N LEU A 8 78.49 -44.07 -20.89
CA LEU A 8 78.30 -42.68 -20.47
C LEU A 8 76.96 -42.05 -20.91
N GLN A 9 75.96 -42.87 -21.26
CA GLN A 9 74.62 -42.39 -21.65
C GLN A 9 73.61 -41.98 -20.55
N PRO A 10 73.79 -42.17 -19.22
CA PRO A 10 72.68 -41.91 -18.27
C PRO A 10 72.29 -40.44 -18.09
N GLY A 11 73.11 -39.45 -18.47
CA GLY A 11 72.85 -38.04 -18.14
C GLY A 11 71.92 -37.29 -19.10
N LEU A 12 71.97 -37.58 -20.40
CA LEU A 12 71.27 -36.78 -21.41
C LEU A 12 69.75 -37.05 -21.44
N ASP A 13 69.35 -38.28 -21.14
CA ASP A 13 67.95 -38.69 -21.11
C ASP A 13 67.23 -38.15 -19.87
N ASP A 14 67.92 -38.06 -18.72
CA ASP A 14 67.42 -37.40 -17.51
C ASP A 14 67.15 -35.90 -17.74
N TYR A 15 68.05 -35.19 -18.44
CA TYR A 15 67.83 -33.78 -18.81
C TYR A 15 66.64 -33.63 -19.77
N ARG A 16 66.50 -34.51 -20.76
CA ARG A 16 65.37 -34.48 -21.70
C ARG A 16 64.05 -34.74 -20.98
N GLN A 17 64.03 -35.68 -20.04
CA GLN A 17 62.85 -35.97 -19.23
C GLN A 17 62.49 -34.79 -18.34
N PHE A 18 63.47 -34.16 -17.69
CA PHE A 18 63.28 -32.96 -16.88
C PHE A 18 62.72 -31.79 -17.70
N THR A 19 63.30 -31.49 -18.87
CA THR A 19 62.79 -30.44 -19.77
C THR A 19 61.37 -30.75 -20.25
N SER A 20 61.05 -32.01 -20.56
CA SER A 20 59.68 -32.39 -20.93
C SER A 20 58.69 -32.21 -19.78
N ILE A 21 59.11 -32.44 -18.53
CA ILE A 21 58.27 -32.22 -17.34
C ILE A 21 58.01 -30.72 -17.18
N LEU A 22 59.05 -29.88 -17.28
CA LEU A 22 58.91 -28.42 -17.19
C LEU A 22 57.99 -27.85 -18.27
N LEU A 23 58.09 -28.32 -19.52
CA LEU A 23 57.19 -27.89 -20.60
C LEU A 23 55.73 -28.27 -20.32
N ARG A 24 55.48 -29.44 -19.74
CA ARG A 24 54.12 -29.85 -19.34
C ARG A 24 53.62 -29.01 -18.18
N ILE A 25 54.46 -28.71 -17.19
CA ILE A 25 54.10 -27.84 -16.06
C ILE A 25 53.72 -26.45 -16.57
N ASN A 26 54.52 -25.83 -17.44
CA ASN A 26 54.19 -24.53 -18.01
C ASN A 26 52.85 -24.56 -18.76
N ALA A 27 52.64 -25.54 -19.64
CA ALA A 27 51.37 -25.69 -20.35
C ALA A 27 50.17 -25.92 -19.41
N HIS A 28 50.39 -26.55 -18.24
CA HIS A 28 49.37 -26.68 -17.21
C HIS A 28 49.10 -25.36 -16.47
N LEU A 29 50.15 -24.58 -16.18
CA LEU A 29 50.02 -23.25 -15.57
C LEU A 29 49.27 -22.29 -16.50
N ASP A 30 49.61 -22.26 -17.79
CA ASP A 30 48.92 -21.42 -18.78
C ASP A 30 47.41 -21.70 -18.83
N ARG A 31 47.03 -23.00 -18.84
CA ARG A 31 45.61 -23.41 -18.80
C ARG A 31 44.93 -23.07 -17.47
N LEU A 32 45.66 -23.07 -16.37
CA LEU A 32 45.10 -22.67 -15.07
C LEU A 32 44.85 -21.17 -15.05
N ASP A 33 45.78 -20.36 -15.55
CA ASP A 33 45.62 -18.90 -15.67
C ASP A 33 44.43 -18.54 -16.56
N GLU A 34 44.29 -19.18 -17.73
CA GLU A 34 43.12 -18.99 -18.61
C GLU A 34 41.81 -19.32 -17.89
N ARG A 35 41.77 -20.43 -17.14
CA ARG A 35 40.58 -20.84 -16.39
C ARG A 35 40.27 -19.89 -15.24
N MET A 36 41.30 -19.38 -14.55
CA MET A 36 41.16 -18.43 -13.46
C MET A 36 40.61 -17.11 -13.96
N ASN A 37 41.17 -16.57 -15.05
CA ASN A 37 40.68 -15.34 -15.69
C ASN A 37 39.23 -15.49 -16.17
N ALA A 38 38.88 -16.64 -16.76
CA ALA A 38 37.50 -16.92 -17.16
C ALA A 38 36.55 -17.05 -15.97
N ALA A 39 37.01 -17.62 -14.85
CA ALA A 39 36.22 -17.72 -13.63
C ALA A 39 36.00 -16.35 -12.99
N GLU A 40 37.02 -15.49 -12.93
CA GLU A 40 36.93 -14.12 -12.42
C GLU A 40 35.94 -13.28 -13.24
N ALA A 41 36.04 -13.31 -14.58
CA ALA A 41 35.10 -12.62 -15.44
C ALA A 41 33.64 -13.06 -15.23
N ARG A 42 33.41 -14.36 -14.99
CA ARG A 42 32.08 -14.90 -14.65
C ARG A 42 31.62 -14.43 -13.27
N ALA A 43 32.52 -14.39 -12.29
CA ALA A 43 32.22 -13.90 -10.95
C ALA A 43 31.79 -12.42 -11.00
N THR A 44 32.57 -11.55 -11.65
CA THR A 44 32.22 -10.13 -11.84
C THR A 44 30.87 -9.96 -12.54
N THR A 45 30.61 -10.74 -13.59
CA THR A 45 29.32 -10.69 -14.29
C THR A 45 28.16 -11.09 -13.38
N ASN A 46 28.35 -12.14 -12.55
CA ASN A 46 27.34 -12.57 -11.61
C ASN A 46 27.10 -11.55 -10.50
N GLU A 47 28.16 -10.92 -9.97
CA GLU A 47 28.04 -9.83 -8.98
C GLU A 47 27.23 -8.66 -9.52
N GLN A 48 27.51 -8.22 -10.75
CA GLN A 48 26.73 -7.15 -11.41
C GLN A 48 25.27 -7.53 -11.59
N ARG A 49 24.99 -8.79 -11.97
CA ARG A 49 23.61 -9.28 -12.11
C ARG A 49 22.88 -9.33 -10.77
N VAL A 50 23.55 -9.74 -9.70
CA VAL A 50 22.99 -9.77 -8.35
C VAL A 50 22.70 -8.35 -7.88
N ALA A 51 23.66 -7.42 -8.01
CA ALA A 51 23.46 -6.02 -7.64
C ALA A 51 22.24 -5.42 -8.36
N ALA A 52 22.18 -5.54 -9.69
CA ALA A 52 21.04 -5.04 -10.46
C ALA A 52 19.71 -5.75 -10.13
N HIS A 53 19.74 -6.98 -9.62
CA HIS A 53 18.53 -7.65 -9.15
C HIS A 53 18.08 -7.12 -7.79
N LEU A 54 19.02 -6.87 -6.88
CA LEU A 54 18.74 -6.28 -5.57
C LEU A 54 18.17 -4.87 -5.72
N ASP A 55 18.76 -4.04 -6.57
CA ASP A 55 18.26 -2.67 -6.82
C ASP A 55 16.78 -2.69 -7.28
N ARG A 56 16.43 -3.60 -8.21
CA ARG A 56 15.04 -3.76 -8.67
C ARG A 56 14.11 -4.30 -7.59
N LEU A 57 14.60 -5.14 -6.68
CA LEU A 57 13.81 -5.63 -5.57
C LEU A 57 13.53 -4.49 -4.58
N ASP A 58 14.53 -3.66 -4.28
CA ASP A 58 14.38 -2.49 -3.40
C ASP A 58 13.35 -1.50 -3.97
N GLU A 59 13.44 -1.17 -5.26
CA GLU A 59 12.44 -0.32 -5.93
C GLU A 59 11.02 -0.90 -5.84
N ARG A 60 10.88 -2.22 -6.03
CA ARG A 60 9.58 -2.90 -5.95
C ARG A 60 9.04 -2.94 -4.53
N MET A 61 9.89 -3.11 -3.53
CA MET A 61 9.51 -3.08 -2.12
C MET A 61 9.03 -1.69 -1.73
N ALA A 62 9.79 -0.63 -2.06
CA ALA A 62 9.38 0.75 -1.79
C ALA A 62 8.03 1.10 -2.45
N ALA A 63 7.82 0.67 -3.69
CA ALA A 63 6.53 0.87 -4.38
C ALA A 63 5.39 0.07 -3.74
N ALA A 64 5.66 -1.13 -3.22
CA ALA A 64 4.68 -1.95 -2.52
C ALA A 64 4.30 -1.34 -1.17
N GLU A 65 5.26 -0.83 -0.40
CA GLU A 65 5.04 -0.13 0.88
C GLU A 65 4.17 1.12 0.67
N ALA A 66 4.49 1.95 -0.31
CA ALA A 66 3.68 3.13 -0.62
C ALA A 66 2.22 2.77 -0.97
N ARG A 67 2.00 1.66 -1.71
CA ARG A 67 0.66 1.16 -2.01
C ARG A 67 -0.06 0.63 -0.77
N ALA A 68 0.66 -0.06 0.12
CA ALA A 68 0.10 -0.56 1.37
C ALA A 68 -0.38 0.60 2.26
N THR A 69 0.45 1.62 2.47
CA THR A 69 0.07 2.82 3.24
C THR A 69 -1.14 3.54 2.63
N ALA A 70 -1.18 3.72 1.31
CA ALA A 70 -2.33 4.33 0.65
C ALA A 70 -3.62 3.51 0.81
N ASN A 71 -3.51 2.18 0.81
CA ASN A 71 -4.64 1.31 1.05
C ASN A 71 -5.11 1.36 2.51
N GLU A 72 -4.21 1.39 3.49
CA GLU A 72 -4.55 1.55 4.90
C GLU A 72 -5.30 2.85 5.19
N GLN A 73 -4.89 3.96 4.57
CA GLN A 73 -5.59 5.23 4.69
C GLN A 73 -7.02 5.16 4.11
N ARG A 74 -7.18 4.51 2.95
CA ARG A 74 -8.48 4.31 2.31
C ARG A 74 -9.40 3.42 3.15
N THR A 75 -8.89 2.32 3.71
CA THR A 75 -9.69 1.43 4.56
C THR A 75 -10.08 2.10 5.86
N ALA A 76 -9.20 2.90 6.48
CA ALA A 76 -9.53 3.70 7.65
C ALA A 76 -10.66 4.71 7.38
N ALA A 77 -10.57 5.46 6.28
CA ALA A 77 -11.63 6.40 5.87
C ALA A 77 -12.98 5.71 5.59
N LEU A 78 -12.95 4.55 4.92
CA LEU A 78 -14.15 3.74 4.69
C LEU A 78 -14.75 3.23 6.00
N HIS A 79 -13.91 2.82 6.97
CA HIS A 79 -14.37 2.35 8.27
C HIS A 79 -15.10 3.45 9.04
N ILE A 80 -14.54 4.66 9.10
CA ILE A 80 -15.18 5.84 9.70
C ILE A 80 -16.56 6.06 9.06
N ARG A 81 -16.62 6.05 7.73
CA ARG A 81 -17.86 6.28 6.98
C ARG A 81 -18.92 5.24 7.25
N ILE A 82 -18.56 3.96 7.32
CA ILE A 82 -19.51 2.86 7.61
C ILE A 82 -20.07 3.00 9.02
N MET A 83 -19.21 3.29 10.01
CA MET A 83 -19.65 3.53 11.39
C MET A 83 -20.56 4.76 11.49
N ALA A 84 -20.23 5.84 10.78
CA ALA A 84 -21.07 7.04 10.70
C ALA A 84 -22.45 6.75 10.08
N MET A 85 -22.50 5.96 9.01
CA MET A 85 -23.76 5.51 8.39
C MET A 85 -24.60 4.68 9.34
N ALA A 86 -23.99 3.74 10.07
CA ALA A 86 -24.68 2.92 11.06
C ALA A 86 -25.26 3.78 12.20
N ASN A 87 -24.46 4.67 12.77
CA ASN A 87 -24.91 5.63 13.80
C ASN A 87 -26.07 6.48 13.28
N ASN A 88 -25.97 6.99 12.06
CA ASN A 88 -27.04 7.79 11.46
C ASN A 88 -28.31 6.97 11.23
N LEU A 89 -28.21 5.70 10.87
CA LEU A 89 -29.38 4.83 10.72
C LEU A 89 -30.10 4.64 12.06
N ASP A 90 -29.35 4.36 13.13
CA ASP A 90 -29.90 4.19 14.48
C ASP A 90 -30.54 5.49 15.00
N ARG A 91 -29.86 6.63 14.85
CA ARG A 91 -30.37 7.95 15.27
C ARG A 91 -31.59 8.37 14.45
N ARG A 92 -31.63 8.09 13.14
CA ARG A 92 -32.83 8.28 12.30
C ARG A 92 -34.00 7.43 12.77
N ALA A 93 -33.76 6.17 13.12
CA ALA A 93 -34.81 5.30 13.63
C ALA A 93 -35.37 5.81 14.97
N GLN A 94 -34.51 6.29 15.86
CA GLN A 94 -34.91 6.94 17.12
C GLN A 94 -35.74 8.21 16.86
N ASN A 95 -35.24 9.10 16.00
CA ASN A 95 -35.92 10.34 15.64
C ASN A 95 -37.29 10.05 15.00
N ALA A 96 -37.36 9.07 14.09
CA ALA A 96 -38.59 8.65 13.44
C ALA A 96 -39.63 8.16 14.45
N ALA A 97 -39.22 7.32 15.41
CA ALA A 97 -40.09 6.86 16.48
C ALA A 97 -40.62 8.04 17.30
N CYS A 98 -39.74 8.92 17.79
CA CYS A 98 -40.12 10.09 18.56
C CYS A 98 -41.11 11.00 17.81
N CYS A 99 -40.85 11.27 16.52
CA CYS A 99 -41.70 12.13 15.69
C CYS A 99 -43.07 11.51 15.39
N GLN A 100 -43.14 10.18 15.22
CA GLN A 100 -44.41 9.47 15.00
C GLN A 100 -45.31 9.51 16.24
N PHE A 101 -44.74 9.34 17.44
CA PHE A 101 -45.53 9.27 18.67
C PHE A 101 -45.89 10.62 19.25
N PHE A 102 -45.00 11.63 19.16
CA PHE A 102 -45.18 12.86 19.94
C PHE A 102 -45.62 14.08 19.14
N LYS A 103 -45.48 14.11 17.80
CA LYS A 103 -45.90 15.21 16.87
C LYS A 103 -45.78 16.64 17.45
N SER A 104 -44.85 16.84 18.38
CA SER A 104 -44.74 18.06 19.16
C SER A 104 -43.55 18.85 18.64
N PRO A 105 -43.63 20.17 18.52
CA PRO A 105 -42.49 21.00 18.16
C PRO A 105 -41.28 20.79 19.08
N LEU A 106 -41.53 20.37 20.34
CA LEU A 106 -40.51 20.09 21.35
C LEU A 106 -39.98 18.65 21.30
N THR A 107 -40.34 17.85 20.29
CA THR A 107 -39.80 16.50 20.12
C THR A 107 -38.29 16.60 19.90
N ALA A 108 -37.52 16.00 20.80
CA ALA A 108 -36.08 15.97 20.72
C ALA A 108 -35.60 15.13 19.54
N LEU A 109 -34.53 15.59 18.89
CA LEU A 109 -33.83 14.91 17.81
C LEU A 109 -32.42 14.55 18.29
N ALA A 110 -32.07 13.28 18.15
CA ALA A 110 -30.69 12.84 18.24
C ALA A 110 -29.90 13.44 17.06
N PRO A 111 -28.75 14.09 17.32
CA PRO A 111 -27.97 14.73 16.26
C PRO A 111 -27.44 13.71 15.27
N LEU A 112 -27.37 14.00 13.97
CA LEU A 112 -26.68 13.08 13.06
C LEU A 112 -25.16 13.28 13.12
N VAL A 113 -24.40 12.35 12.57
CA VAL A 113 -22.95 12.39 12.46
C VAL A 113 -22.50 12.62 11.01
N ASP A 114 -21.39 13.35 10.85
CA ASP A 114 -20.74 13.59 9.56
C ASP A 114 -20.13 12.28 9.04
N LEU A 115 -20.42 11.94 7.78
CA LEU A 115 -19.94 10.72 7.15
C LEU A 115 -18.42 10.69 6.91
N ARG A 116 -17.78 11.86 6.92
CA ARG A 116 -16.33 12.02 6.68
C ARG A 116 -15.53 11.86 7.96
N THR A 117 -16.08 12.27 9.10
CA THR A 117 -15.35 12.35 10.37
C THR A 117 -15.89 11.41 11.44
N GLY A 118 -17.15 11.00 11.35
CA GLY A 118 -17.85 10.22 12.38
C GLY A 118 -18.26 11.02 13.61
N HIS A 119 -17.98 12.33 13.66
CA HIS A 119 -18.40 13.21 14.74
C HIS A 119 -19.80 13.77 14.51
N GLU A 120 -20.45 14.24 15.57
CA GLU A 120 -21.76 14.88 15.48
C GLU A 120 -21.68 16.12 14.58
N ILE A 121 -22.70 16.30 13.74
CA ILE A 121 -22.78 17.43 12.83
C ILE A 121 -23.05 18.69 13.65
N LEU A 122 -22.13 19.64 13.56
CA LEU A 122 -22.25 20.91 14.25
C LEU A 122 -23.45 21.70 13.70
N GLY A 123 -24.27 22.23 14.60
CA GLY A 123 -25.49 22.97 14.22
C GLY A 123 -26.67 22.06 13.85
N PHE A 124 -26.57 20.74 14.05
CA PHE A 124 -27.73 19.88 13.88
C PHE A 124 -28.82 20.24 14.90
N PRO A 125 -30.09 20.39 14.46
CA PRO A 125 -31.17 20.83 15.33
C PRO A 125 -31.48 19.78 16.41
N THR A 126 -31.66 20.24 17.64
CA THR A 126 -31.97 19.38 18.79
C THR A 126 -33.47 19.11 18.92
N THR A 127 -34.32 19.85 18.20
CA THR A 127 -35.77 19.69 18.20
C THR A 127 -36.40 19.88 16.81
N LEU A 128 -37.64 19.42 16.63
CA LEU A 128 -38.41 19.65 15.40
C LEU A 128 -38.69 21.14 15.13
N ALA A 129 -38.84 21.95 16.18
CA ALA A 129 -39.00 23.39 16.07
C ALA A 129 -37.74 24.04 15.47
N GLU A 130 -36.56 23.71 16.02
CA GLU A 130 -35.27 24.20 15.52
C GLU A 130 -35.03 23.79 14.07
N LEU A 131 -35.35 22.53 13.72
CA LEU A 131 -35.22 22.03 12.35
C LEU A 131 -36.04 22.86 11.35
N SER A 132 -37.21 23.36 11.76
CA SER A 132 -38.06 24.20 10.89
C SER A 132 -37.62 25.67 10.85
N GLN A 133 -36.70 26.07 11.73
CA GLN A 133 -36.15 27.43 11.83
C GLN A 133 -34.71 27.54 11.31
N LEU A 134 -34.12 26.45 10.82
CA LEU A 134 -32.78 26.46 10.24
C LEU A 134 -32.68 27.45 9.09
N ASP A 135 -31.57 28.16 9.03
CA ASP A 135 -31.19 28.93 7.85
C ASP A 135 -30.66 28.01 6.73
N GLU A 136 -30.61 28.55 5.52
CA GLU A 136 -30.21 27.80 4.33
C GLU A 136 -28.75 27.33 4.38
N ALA A 137 -27.84 28.16 4.88
CA ALA A 137 -26.43 27.81 4.92
C ALA A 137 -26.18 26.62 5.86
N THR A 138 -26.80 26.65 7.05
CA THR A 138 -26.69 25.57 8.02
C THR A 138 -27.31 24.28 7.50
N ALA A 139 -28.50 24.34 6.90
CA ALA A 139 -29.16 23.16 6.33
C ALA A 139 -28.33 22.51 5.21
N ARG A 140 -27.76 23.31 4.30
CA ARG A 140 -26.85 22.82 3.24
C ARG A 140 -25.58 22.22 3.83
N SER A 141 -24.97 22.85 4.82
CA SER A 141 -23.81 22.30 5.54
C SER A 141 -24.10 20.95 6.19
N ILE A 142 -25.30 20.75 6.76
CA ILE A 142 -25.70 19.45 7.31
C ILE A 142 -25.84 18.41 6.19
N LEU A 143 -26.47 18.76 5.07
CA LEU A 143 -26.60 17.86 3.91
C LEU A 143 -25.23 17.51 3.31
N ASP A 144 -24.30 18.45 3.27
CA ASP A 144 -22.91 18.20 2.88
C ASP A 144 -22.24 17.21 3.81
N ALA A 145 -22.36 17.37 5.13
CA ALA A 145 -21.81 16.42 6.10
C ALA A 145 -22.42 15.01 5.97
N LEU A 146 -23.66 14.93 5.47
CA LEU A 146 -24.34 13.67 5.13
C LEU A 146 -24.03 13.18 3.70
N GLU A 147 -23.23 13.91 2.95
CA GLU A 147 -22.92 13.70 1.53
C GLU A 147 -24.18 13.53 0.64
N VAL A 148 -25.20 14.33 0.91
CA VAL A 148 -26.46 14.34 0.16
C VAL A 148 -26.40 15.42 -0.92
N ARG A 149 -26.63 15.02 -2.18
CA ARG A 149 -26.67 15.95 -3.32
C ARG A 149 -27.88 16.87 -3.24
N HIS A 150 -27.64 18.18 -3.25
CA HIS A 150 -28.67 19.19 -2.99
C HIS A 150 -28.44 20.53 -3.74
N GLU A 151 -27.45 20.58 -4.63
CA GLU A 151 -27.01 21.79 -5.36
C GLU A 151 -28.10 22.39 -6.25
N GLU A 152 -28.93 21.56 -6.88
CA GLU A 152 -29.99 21.99 -7.81
C GLU A 152 -31.34 22.24 -7.12
N ARG A 153 -31.40 22.10 -5.79
CA ARG A 153 -32.66 22.24 -5.04
C ARG A 153 -32.85 23.67 -4.57
N ASP A 154 -34.08 24.14 -4.70
CA ASP A 154 -34.56 25.33 -4.03
C ASP A 154 -34.62 25.12 -2.51
N TRP A 155 -34.85 26.20 -1.77
CA TRP A 155 -34.87 26.15 -0.31
C TRP A 155 -35.89 25.15 0.26
N ALA A 156 -37.10 25.12 -0.33
CA ALA A 156 -38.14 24.18 0.08
C ALA A 156 -37.68 22.72 -0.12
N GLY A 157 -37.05 22.43 -1.26
CA GLY A 157 -36.48 21.12 -1.55
C GLY A 157 -35.32 20.72 -0.63
N VAL A 158 -34.51 21.69 -0.18
CA VAL A 158 -33.43 21.47 0.80
C VAL A 158 -33.99 21.10 2.17
N ILE A 159 -34.97 21.84 2.68
CA ILE A 159 -35.60 21.55 3.98
C ILE A 159 -36.31 20.20 3.98
N GLU A 160 -37.07 19.88 2.93
CA GLU A 160 -37.75 18.58 2.83
C GLU A 160 -36.75 17.42 2.77
N LEU A 161 -35.63 17.59 2.05
CA LEU A 161 -34.57 16.60 2.00
C LEU A 161 -33.89 16.42 3.36
N LEU A 162 -33.65 17.51 4.08
CA LEU A 162 -33.09 17.45 5.42
C LEU A 162 -34.04 16.76 6.41
N ARG A 163 -35.34 17.09 6.37
CA ARG A 163 -36.38 16.40 7.16
C ARG A 163 -36.39 14.91 6.88
N TYR A 164 -36.37 14.54 5.60
CA TYR A 164 -36.27 13.15 5.16
C TYR A 164 -35.09 12.44 5.82
N HIS A 165 -33.91 13.05 5.78
CA HIS A 165 -32.71 12.48 6.39
C HIS A 165 -32.65 12.61 7.91
N ALA A 166 -33.38 13.52 8.55
CA ALA A 166 -33.34 13.72 9.99
C ALA A 166 -34.22 12.70 10.73
N TYR A 167 -35.41 12.37 10.20
CA TYR A 167 -36.40 11.56 10.92
C TYR A 167 -37.37 10.74 10.06
N TYR A 168 -37.27 10.71 8.72
CA TYR A 168 -38.09 9.77 7.95
C TYR A 168 -37.46 8.38 7.90
N LYS A 169 -38.29 7.37 8.19
CA LYS A 169 -37.93 5.97 8.02
C LYS A 169 -37.99 5.62 6.53
N TYR A 170 -36.93 5.01 5.99
CA TYR A 170 -37.02 4.32 4.71
C TYR A 170 -38.10 3.24 4.84
N ALA A 171 -39.20 3.38 4.09
CA ALA A 171 -40.28 2.40 4.05
C ALA A 171 -39.82 1.13 3.32
#